data_AF-A0AAJ0H6B0-F1
#
_entry.id   AF-A0AAJ0H6B0-F1
#
_cell.length_a   1.000
_cell.length_b   1.000
_cell.length_c   1.000
_cell.angle_alpha   90.00
_cell.angle_beta   90.00
_cell.angle_gamma   90.00
#
_symmetry.space_group_name_H-M   'P 1'
#
loop_
_entity.id
_entity.type
_entity.pdbx_description
1 polymer ?
#
loop_
_entity_poly.entity_id
_entity_poly.type
_entity_poly.pdbx_seq_one_letter_code
_entity_poly.pdbx_strand_id
1 'polypeptide(L)'
;MGDAWVDWTKTTRSKDYHGSSSFATFLIIGPVCFFLGILFASFPYDYPLLWTSDPVPDSYYDQLETHLRFMHQAPPLIARLLNITVFLGFLGFFIKLFRPSEANVLFDGASLVLYVIGAGVYIANIVKGMRAVSAGVWDDPAHAVAHDGPVTGELVLGREDSLKVLSASNTILALVLVGVLVLQAGQWYAERKEAEDGDRMDLLDKQDAQDAQDAADSKAEAQKGRKGGNGVSKKNK
;
A
#
# COMPACT_ATOMS: atom_id res chain seq x y z
N MET A 1 3.98 34.10 2.35
CA MET A 1 4.13 32.76 2.96
C MET A 1 4.05 31.78 1.82
N GLY A 2 5.16 31.15 1.48
CA GLY A 2 5.25 30.31 0.26
C GLY A 2 4.34 29.10 0.38
N ASP A 3 3.68 28.75 -0.71
CA ASP A 3 2.91 27.51 -0.88
C ASP A 3 3.82 26.32 -0.55
N ALA A 4 3.70 25.79 0.67
CA ALA A 4 4.36 24.56 1.04
C ALA A 4 3.71 23.42 0.25
N TRP A 5 4.52 22.67 -0.51
CA TRP A 5 4.06 21.52 -1.31
C TRP A 5 3.39 20.42 -0.45
N VAL A 6 3.79 20.33 0.83
CA VAL A 6 3.15 19.49 1.86
C VAL A 6 2.43 20.40 2.84
N ASP A 7 1.16 20.10 3.10
CA ASP A 7 0.40 20.79 4.13
C ASP A 7 0.46 20.00 5.44
N TRP A 8 1.39 20.40 6.30
CA TRP A 8 1.62 19.82 7.62
C TRP A 8 0.49 20.12 8.62
N THR A 9 -0.45 21.01 8.27
CA THR A 9 -1.59 21.34 9.13
C THR A 9 -2.83 20.53 8.81
N LYS A 10 -2.84 19.79 7.69
CA LYS A 10 -3.96 18.95 7.29
C LYS A 10 -4.06 17.71 8.17
N THR A 11 -5.19 17.60 8.85
CA THR A 11 -5.61 16.41 9.58
C THR A 11 -6.74 15.68 8.85
N THR A 12 -7.13 14.50 9.35
CA THR A 12 -8.26 13.69 8.86
C THR A 12 -9.61 14.42 8.81
N ARG A 13 -9.75 15.55 9.51
CA ARG A 13 -10.95 16.40 9.53
C ARG A 13 -10.97 17.50 8.45
N SER A 14 -9.90 17.63 7.67
CA SER A 14 -9.78 18.65 6.63
C SER A 14 -10.69 18.34 5.44
N LYS A 15 -11.32 19.37 4.86
CA LYS A 15 -12.32 19.23 3.79
C LYS A 15 -11.77 18.59 2.50
N ASP A 16 -10.47 18.78 2.23
CA ASP A 16 -9.75 18.25 1.08
C ASP A 16 -8.79 17.11 1.48
N TYR A 17 -9.12 16.33 2.51
CA TYR A 17 -8.30 15.20 2.96
C TYR A 17 -8.59 13.94 2.13
N HIS A 18 -7.60 13.47 1.37
CA HIS A 18 -7.66 12.20 0.66
C HIS A 18 -7.08 11.07 1.54
N GLY A 19 -7.88 10.60 2.49
CA GLY A 19 -7.50 9.56 3.44
C GLY A 19 -7.57 8.13 2.93
N SER A 20 -7.37 7.18 3.84
CA SER A 20 -7.42 5.74 3.60
C SER A 20 -8.77 5.24 3.07
N SER A 21 -9.88 5.92 3.36
CA SER A 21 -11.22 5.58 2.84
C SER A 21 -11.52 6.12 1.44
N SER A 22 -10.58 6.85 0.83
CA SER A 22 -10.71 7.41 -0.51
C SER A 22 -10.84 6.33 -1.60
N PHE A 23 -11.56 6.63 -2.68
CA PHE A 23 -11.60 5.80 -3.90
C PHE A 23 -10.18 5.46 -4.41
N ALA A 24 -9.23 6.38 -4.23
CA ALA A 24 -7.85 6.18 -4.62
C ALA A 24 -7.15 5.03 -3.86
N THR A 25 -7.52 4.77 -2.61
CA THR A 25 -7.00 3.61 -1.85
C THR A 25 -7.50 2.29 -2.44
N PHE A 26 -8.75 2.24 -2.90
CA PHE A 26 -9.27 1.05 -3.60
C PHE A 26 -8.56 0.81 -4.94
N LEU A 27 -8.18 1.88 -5.64
CA LEU A 27 -7.34 1.80 -6.84
C LEU A 27 -5.92 1.30 -6.55
N ILE A 28 -5.45 1.35 -5.31
CA ILE A 28 -4.16 0.76 -4.90
C ILE A 28 -4.37 -0.70 -4.46
N ILE A 29 -5.26 -0.93 -3.49
CA ILE A 29 -5.48 -2.25 -2.87
C ILE A 29 -5.99 -3.27 -3.90
N GLY A 30 -6.90 -2.88 -4.80
CA GLY A 30 -7.47 -3.77 -5.81
C GLY A 30 -6.40 -4.42 -6.70
N PRO A 31 -5.58 -3.63 -7.42
CA PRO A 31 -4.44 -4.11 -8.17
C PRO A 31 -3.44 -4.94 -7.36
N VAL A 32 -3.08 -4.50 -6.16
CA VAL A 32 -2.12 -5.21 -5.30
C VAL A 32 -2.64 -6.60 -4.91
N CYS A 33 -3.89 -6.70 -4.46
CA CYS A 33 -4.52 -7.98 -4.14
C CYS A 33 -4.68 -8.89 -5.37
N PHE A 34 -5.00 -8.32 -6.53
CA PHE A 34 -5.10 -9.06 -7.78
C PHE A 34 -3.75 -9.69 -8.18
N PHE A 35 -2.66 -8.93 -8.12
CA PHE A 35 -1.32 -9.47 -8.40
C PHE A 35 -0.86 -10.48 -7.35
N LEU A 36 -1.16 -10.25 -6.07
CA LEU A 36 -0.91 -11.25 -5.02
C LEU A 36 -1.67 -12.55 -5.29
N GLY A 37 -2.90 -12.49 -5.81
CA GLY A 37 -3.64 -13.68 -6.23
C GLY A 37 -2.94 -14.45 -7.36
N ILE A 38 -2.38 -13.74 -8.35
CA ILE A 38 -1.60 -14.37 -9.43
C ILE A 38 -0.34 -15.04 -8.88
N LEU A 39 0.40 -14.35 -8.00
CA LEU A 39 1.62 -14.89 -7.37
C LEU A 39 1.31 -16.05 -6.42
N PHE A 40 0.17 -16.01 -5.75
CA PHE A 40 -0.29 -17.13 -4.93
C PHE A 40 -0.62 -18.35 -5.79
N ALA A 41 -1.16 -18.15 -7.00
CA ALA A 41 -1.38 -19.24 -7.95
C ALA A 41 -0.07 -19.80 -8.53
N SER A 42 1.02 -19.01 -8.62
CA SER A 42 2.34 -19.50 -9.01
C SER A 42 3.10 -20.18 -7.86
N PHE A 43 2.71 -19.93 -6.61
CA PHE A 43 3.41 -20.43 -5.42
C PHE A 43 3.64 -21.95 -5.38
N PRO A 44 2.70 -22.83 -5.80
CA PRO A 44 2.96 -24.27 -5.83
C PRO A 44 4.08 -24.68 -6.81
N TYR A 45 4.30 -23.87 -7.85
CA TYR A 45 5.40 -24.07 -8.80
C TYR A 45 6.71 -23.50 -8.26
N ASP A 46 6.64 -22.38 -7.55
CA ASP A 46 7.81 -21.70 -6.99
C ASP A 46 8.37 -22.42 -5.76
N TYR A 47 7.50 -23.10 -4.99
CA TYR A 47 7.84 -23.67 -3.69
C TYR A 47 8.96 -24.72 -3.72
N PRO A 48 8.90 -25.74 -4.61
CA PRO A 48 9.93 -26.75 -4.68
C PRO A 48 11.31 -26.23 -5.06
N LEU A 49 11.39 -25.14 -5.84
CA LEU A 49 12.67 -24.58 -6.29
C LEU A 49 13.41 -23.82 -5.18
N LEU A 50 12.68 -23.24 -4.23
CA LEU A 50 13.23 -22.28 -3.27
C LEU A 50 13.32 -22.82 -1.84
N TRP A 51 12.39 -23.69 -1.43
CA TRP A 51 12.26 -24.13 -0.04
C TRP A 51 12.38 -25.64 0.17
N THR A 52 12.71 -26.40 -0.88
CA THR A 52 12.96 -27.84 -0.77
C THR A 52 14.45 -28.13 -0.89
N SER A 53 14.99 -28.89 0.07
CA SER A 53 16.41 -29.28 0.08
C SER A 53 16.70 -30.49 -0.80
N ASP A 54 15.68 -31.28 -1.11
CA ASP A 54 15.81 -32.43 -1.99
C ASP A 54 16.08 -31.97 -3.42
N PRO A 55 16.91 -32.69 -4.19
CA PRO A 55 17.19 -32.37 -5.58
C PRO A 55 15.88 -32.41 -6.38
N VAL A 56 15.56 -31.27 -7.02
CA VAL A 56 14.40 -31.15 -7.89
C VAL A 56 14.62 -32.02 -9.12
N PRO A 57 13.72 -32.97 -9.45
CA PRO A 57 13.88 -33.82 -10.63
C PRO A 57 13.83 -33.01 -11.93
N ASP A 58 14.61 -33.41 -12.94
CA ASP A 58 14.63 -32.75 -14.26
C ASP A 58 13.25 -32.61 -14.89
N SER A 59 12.39 -33.62 -14.72
CA SER A 59 11.01 -33.62 -15.19
C SER A 59 10.16 -32.49 -14.62
N TYR A 60 10.52 -31.94 -13.46
CA TYR A 60 9.84 -30.80 -12.86
C TYR A 60 10.19 -29.50 -13.57
N TYR A 61 11.46 -29.31 -13.96
CA TYR A 61 11.88 -28.15 -14.74
C TYR A 61 11.18 -28.14 -16.12
N ASP A 62 11.00 -29.30 -16.75
CA ASP A 62 10.22 -29.43 -18.00
C ASP A 62 8.75 -28.99 -17.82
N GLN A 63 8.12 -29.38 -16.71
CA GLN A 63 6.75 -28.98 -16.38
C GLN A 63 6.65 -27.48 -16.11
N LEU A 64 7.60 -26.92 -15.37
CA LEU A 64 7.68 -25.49 -15.08
C LEU A 64 7.83 -24.67 -16.37
N GLU A 65 8.73 -25.07 -17.26
CA GLU A 65 8.89 -24.39 -18.55
C GLU A 65 7.63 -24.48 -19.41
N THR A 66 6.98 -25.64 -19.43
CA THR A 66 5.71 -25.80 -20.13
C THR A 66 4.66 -24.83 -19.58
N HIS A 67 4.58 -24.69 -18.26
CA HIS A 67 3.70 -23.73 -17.61
C HIS A 67 4.05 -22.28 -17.96
N LEU A 68 5.32 -21.89 -17.88
CA LEU A 68 5.78 -20.53 -18.20
C LEU A 68 5.57 -20.18 -19.69
N ARG A 69 5.81 -21.12 -20.60
CA ARG A 69 5.52 -20.98 -22.03
C ARG A 69 4.03 -20.80 -22.27
N PHE A 70 3.20 -21.62 -21.63
CA PHE A 70 1.75 -21.48 -21.69
C PHE A 70 1.28 -20.10 -21.20
N MET A 71 1.83 -19.61 -20.10
CA MET A 71 1.54 -18.28 -19.56
C MET A 71 1.98 -17.16 -20.52
N HIS A 72 3.15 -17.28 -21.14
CA HIS A 72 3.63 -16.29 -22.11
C HIS A 72 2.84 -16.29 -23.42
N GLN A 73 2.42 -17.47 -23.88
CA GLN A 73 1.62 -17.66 -25.10
C GLN A 73 0.12 -17.36 -24.90
N ALA A 74 -0.29 -17.05 -23.68
CA ALA A 74 -1.66 -16.67 -23.37
C ALA A 74 -2.11 -15.48 -24.24
N PRO A 75 -3.41 -15.38 -24.59
CA PRO A 75 -3.90 -14.32 -25.45
C PRO A 75 -3.44 -12.93 -25.00
N PRO A 76 -3.03 -12.04 -25.93
CA PRO A 76 -2.44 -10.74 -25.61
C PRO A 76 -3.39 -9.79 -24.87
N LEU A 77 -4.67 -10.16 -24.75
CA LEU A 77 -5.63 -9.50 -23.88
C LEU A 77 -5.21 -9.57 -22.41
N ILE A 78 -4.71 -10.72 -21.94
CA ILE A 78 -4.32 -10.91 -20.53
C ILE A 78 -3.17 -9.98 -20.18
N ALA A 79 -2.10 -9.96 -20.99
CA ALA A 79 -0.98 -9.05 -20.78
C ALA A 79 -1.41 -7.57 -20.78
N ARG A 80 -2.34 -7.17 -21.64
CA ARG A 80 -2.90 -5.81 -21.65
C ARG A 80 -3.66 -5.48 -20.37
N LEU A 81 -4.49 -6.41 -19.88
CA LEU A 81 -5.19 -6.25 -18.61
C LEU A 81 -4.21 -6.11 -17.44
N LEU A 82 -3.15 -6.91 -17.38
CA LEU A 82 -2.12 -6.79 -16.33
C LEU A 82 -1.49 -5.39 -16.33
N ASN A 83 -1.09 -4.87 -17.50
CA ASN A 83 -0.51 -3.54 -17.59
C ASN A 83 -1.51 -2.45 -17.17
N ILE A 84 -2.78 -2.54 -17.59
CA ILE A 84 -3.84 -1.63 -17.14
C ILE A 84 -3.97 -1.66 -15.62
N THR A 85 -3.97 -2.85 -15.01
CA THR A 85 -4.03 -3.00 -13.55
C THR A 85 -2.83 -2.36 -12.84
N VAL A 86 -1.63 -2.47 -13.40
CA VAL A 86 -0.44 -1.74 -12.88
C VAL A 86 -0.66 -0.23 -12.97
N PHE A 87 -1.15 0.28 -14.10
CA PHE A 87 -1.45 1.70 -14.26
C PHE A 87 -2.52 2.20 -13.29
N LEU A 88 -3.54 1.40 -12.97
CA LEU A 88 -4.54 1.75 -11.96
C LEU A 88 -3.92 1.91 -10.57
N GLY A 89 -2.97 1.05 -10.21
CA GLY A 89 -2.21 1.18 -8.96
C GLY A 89 -1.44 2.49 -8.88
N PHE A 90 -0.68 2.83 -9.94
CA PHE A 90 0.03 4.10 -10.04
C PHE A 90 -0.91 5.31 -10.01
N LEU A 91 -2.04 5.24 -10.71
CA LEU A 91 -3.04 6.29 -10.71
C LEU A 91 -3.58 6.53 -9.30
N GLY A 92 -3.85 5.47 -8.54
CA GLY A 92 -4.26 5.58 -7.13
C GLY A 92 -3.23 6.35 -6.28
N PHE A 93 -1.94 6.01 -6.40
CA PHE A 93 -0.87 6.73 -5.70
C PHE A 93 -0.77 8.20 -6.11
N PHE A 94 -0.83 8.49 -7.41
CA PHE A 94 -0.76 9.88 -7.89
C PHE A 94 -1.96 10.73 -7.45
N ILE A 95 -3.15 10.15 -7.36
CA ILE A 95 -4.32 10.84 -6.82
C ILE A 95 -4.11 11.18 -5.33
N LYS A 96 -3.60 10.24 -4.51
CA LYS A 96 -3.37 10.49 -3.07
C LYS A 96 -2.21 11.45 -2.79
N LEU A 97 -1.21 11.48 -3.67
CA LEU A 97 -0.06 12.39 -3.60
C LEU A 97 -0.36 13.78 -4.19
N PHE A 98 -1.53 14.00 -4.79
CA PHE A 98 -1.95 15.32 -5.25
C PHE A 98 -2.48 16.14 -4.06
N ARG A 99 -1.68 17.11 -3.60
CA ARG A 99 -1.85 17.90 -2.35
C ARG A 99 -1.75 17.07 -1.05
N PRO A 100 -0.57 16.50 -0.79
CA PRO A 100 -0.40 15.50 0.25
C PRO A 100 -0.46 16.10 1.67
N SER A 101 -1.12 15.38 2.57
CA SER A 101 -0.96 15.50 4.03
C SER A 101 0.32 14.76 4.47
N GLU A 102 0.75 14.97 5.71
CA GLU A 102 1.89 14.26 6.30
C GLU A 102 1.75 12.72 6.19
N ALA A 103 0.58 12.19 6.56
CA ALA A 103 0.31 10.75 6.50
C ALA A 103 0.42 10.19 5.07
N ASN A 104 -0.08 10.94 4.07
CA ASN A 104 0.02 10.55 2.67
C ASN A 104 1.48 10.56 2.19
N VAL A 105 2.30 11.54 2.57
CA VAL A 105 3.73 11.55 2.19
C VAL A 105 4.46 10.33 2.76
N LEU A 106 4.23 10.02 4.04
CA LEU A 106 4.96 8.95 4.73
C LEU A 106 4.52 7.56 4.27
N PHE A 107 3.21 7.27 4.30
CA PHE A 107 2.70 5.93 4.02
C PHE A 107 2.47 5.70 2.53
N ASP A 108 1.84 6.64 1.80
CA ASP A 108 1.63 6.47 0.35
C ASP A 108 2.92 6.70 -0.44
N GLY A 109 3.82 7.59 0.02
CA GLY A 109 5.13 7.78 -0.61
C GLY A 109 6.03 6.54 -0.51
N ALA A 110 6.13 5.94 0.69
CA ALA A 110 6.87 4.68 0.86
C ALA A 110 6.24 3.53 0.07
N SER A 111 4.90 3.46 0.07
CA SER A 111 4.14 2.48 -0.73
C SER A 111 4.40 2.64 -2.23
N LEU A 112 4.47 3.88 -2.74
CA LEU A 112 4.78 4.16 -4.15
C LEU A 112 6.19 3.69 -4.51
N VAL A 113 7.19 3.93 -3.67
CA VAL A 113 8.56 3.44 -3.91
C VAL A 113 8.59 1.91 -3.98
N LEU A 114 7.95 1.23 -3.04
CA LEU A 114 7.81 -0.23 -3.08
C LEU A 114 7.10 -0.68 -4.36
N TYR A 115 6.03 0.00 -4.76
CA TYR A 115 5.29 -0.33 -5.98
C TYR A 115 6.11 -0.14 -7.26
N VAL A 116 6.96 0.89 -7.33
CA VAL A 116 7.92 1.11 -8.42
C VAL A 116 8.94 -0.03 -8.48
N ILE A 117 9.50 -0.43 -7.33
CA ILE A 117 10.42 -1.57 -7.25
C ILE A 117 9.73 -2.85 -7.74
N GLY A 118 8.49 -3.10 -7.30
CA GLY A 118 7.69 -4.23 -7.74
C GLY A 118 7.43 -4.21 -9.26
N ALA A 119 7.06 -3.06 -9.81
CA ALA A 119 6.89 -2.90 -11.26
C ALA A 119 8.20 -3.14 -12.03
N GLY A 120 9.33 -2.68 -11.47
CA GLY A 120 10.67 -2.95 -11.99
C GLY A 120 10.98 -4.45 -12.05
N VAL A 121 10.78 -5.18 -10.93
CA VAL A 121 10.96 -6.63 -10.87
C VAL A 121 10.04 -7.36 -11.86
N TYR A 122 8.78 -6.95 -11.96
CA TYR A 122 7.84 -7.51 -12.92
C TYR A 122 8.32 -7.36 -14.37
N ILE A 123 8.70 -6.16 -14.78
CA ILE A 123 9.12 -5.88 -16.17
C ILE A 123 10.49 -6.48 -16.47
N ALA A 124 11.46 -6.28 -15.57
CA ALA A 124 12.86 -6.63 -15.82
C ALA A 124 13.15 -8.11 -15.61
N ASN A 125 12.46 -8.78 -14.68
CA ASN A 125 12.76 -10.17 -14.32
C ASN A 125 11.65 -11.10 -14.81
N ILE A 126 10.39 -10.84 -14.46
CA ILE A 126 9.30 -11.78 -14.74
C ILE A 126 8.96 -11.82 -16.24
N VAL A 127 8.67 -10.66 -16.84
CA VAL A 127 8.32 -10.56 -18.27
C VAL A 127 9.49 -10.99 -19.17
N LYS A 128 10.71 -10.54 -18.86
CA LYS A 128 11.89 -10.97 -19.63
C LYS A 128 12.22 -12.45 -19.45
N GLY A 129 12.11 -12.98 -18.22
CA GLY A 129 12.31 -14.39 -17.94
C GLY A 129 11.36 -15.28 -18.72
N MET A 130 10.06 -14.97 -18.72
CA MET A 130 9.06 -15.71 -19.53
C MET A 130 9.33 -15.65 -21.04
N ARG A 131 9.79 -14.48 -21.54
CA ARG A 131 10.20 -14.33 -22.95
C ARG A 131 11.41 -15.20 -23.28
N ALA A 132 12.43 -15.22 -22.41
CA ALA A 132 13.62 -16.04 -22.59
C ALA A 132 13.26 -17.54 -22.59
N VAL A 133 12.42 -17.99 -21.65
CA VAL A 133 11.92 -19.38 -21.59
C VAL A 133 11.21 -19.78 -22.90
N SER A 134 10.42 -18.86 -23.44
CA SER A 134 9.63 -19.08 -24.65
C SER A 134 10.44 -19.02 -25.95
N ALA A 135 11.55 -18.26 -25.94
CA ALA A 135 12.47 -18.18 -27.06
C ALA A 135 13.41 -19.40 -27.14
N GLY A 136 13.39 -20.30 -26.16
CA GLY A 136 14.25 -21.49 -26.16
C GLY A 136 15.72 -21.12 -25.97
N VAL A 137 16.02 -20.12 -25.15
CA VAL A 137 17.39 -19.60 -24.96
C VAL A 137 18.40 -20.67 -24.53
N TRP A 138 17.95 -21.77 -23.91
CA TRP A 138 18.81 -22.89 -23.53
C TRP A 138 19.05 -23.91 -24.64
N ASP A 139 18.25 -23.89 -25.70
CA ASP A 139 18.38 -24.77 -26.87
C ASP A 139 19.33 -24.18 -27.93
N ASP A 140 19.69 -22.90 -27.79
CA ASP A 140 20.59 -22.20 -28.71
C ASP A 140 22.05 -22.27 -28.22
N PRO A 141 22.96 -22.94 -28.95
CA PRO A 141 24.37 -23.02 -28.59
C PRO A 141 25.10 -21.67 -28.59
N ALA A 142 24.53 -20.62 -29.22
CA ALA A 142 25.06 -19.26 -29.15
C ALA A 142 24.82 -18.58 -27.78
N HIS A 143 23.76 -18.99 -27.07
CA HIS A 143 23.38 -18.43 -25.77
C HIS A 143 24.00 -19.19 -24.58
N ALA A 144 24.51 -20.41 -24.80
CA ALA A 144 25.16 -21.24 -23.78
C ALA A 144 26.54 -20.72 -23.30
N VAL A 145 27.12 -19.69 -23.93
CA VAL A 145 28.51 -19.25 -23.72
C VAL A 145 28.63 -17.80 -23.18
N ALA A 146 27.53 -17.08 -22.96
CA ALA A 146 27.59 -15.70 -22.49
C ALA A 146 27.73 -15.58 -20.96
N HIS A 147 28.90 -15.95 -20.44
CA HIS A 147 29.36 -15.57 -19.10
C HIS A 147 30.51 -14.57 -19.23
N ASP A 148 30.21 -13.27 -19.30
CA ASP A 148 31.19 -12.26 -18.91
C ASP A 148 30.53 -10.96 -18.41
N GLY A 149 30.68 -10.68 -17.12
CA GLY A 149 30.48 -9.35 -16.54
C GLY A 149 31.85 -8.66 -16.43
N PRO A 150 31.95 -7.31 -16.40
CA PRO A 150 31.05 -6.40 -15.69
C PRO A 150 30.62 -5.15 -16.50
N VAL A 151 30.81 -5.12 -17.82
CA VAL A 151 30.57 -3.89 -18.64
C VAL A 151 29.63 -4.12 -19.85
N THR A 152 29.27 -5.36 -20.18
CA THR A 152 28.40 -5.69 -21.35
C THR A 152 27.06 -6.35 -21.01
N GLY A 153 26.84 -6.79 -19.77
CA GLY A 153 25.52 -6.77 -19.11
C GLY A 153 24.46 -7.84 -19.45
N GLU A 154 24.76 -8.91 -20.18
CA GLU A 154 23.79 -10.00 -20.40
C GLU A 154 24.31 -11.31 -19.78
N LEU A 155 23.80 -11.64 -18.59
CA LEU A 155 24.13 -12.86 -17.86
C LEU A 155 23.08 -13.93 -18.19
N VAL A 156 23.42 -14.89 -19.05
CA VAL A 156 22.54 -16.05 -19.29
C VAL A 156 22.92 -17.14 -18.28
N LEU A 157 22.11 -17.26 -17.23
CA LEU A 157 22.28 -18.31 -16.22
C LEU A 157 21.92 -19.69 -16.81
N GLY A 158 22.46 -20.76 -16.23
CA GLY A 158 22.03 -22.13 -16.53
C GLY A 158 20.51 -22.28 -16.39
N ARG A 159 19.93 -23.26 -17.08
CA ARG A 159 18.47 -23.52 -17.11
C ARG A 159 17.84 -23.49 -15.72
N GLU A 160 18.37 -24.31 -14.81
CA GLU A 160 17.87 -24.41 -13.44
C GLU A 160 17.99 -23.11 -12.66
N ASP A 161 19.16 -22.46 -12.74
CA ASP A 161 19.43 -21.22 -12.01
C ASP A 161 18.54 -20.08 -12.52
N SER A 162 18.30 -20.00 -13.82
CA SER A 162 17.37 -19.05 -14.42
C SER A 162 15.94 -19.23 -13.90
N LEU A 163 15.48 -20.49 -13.82
CA LEU A 163 14.15 -20.83 -13.31
C LEU A 163 14.03 -20.55 -11.80
N LYS A 164 15.08 -20.83 -11.02
CA LYS A 164 15.16 -20.47 -9.59
C LYS A 164 15.14 -18.95 -9.38
N VAL A 165 15.88 -18.18 -10.19
CA VAL A 165 15.88 -16.71 -10.12
C VAL A 165 14.53 -16.11 -10.50
N LEU A 166 13.83 -16.70 -11.46
CA LEU A 166 12.48 -16.29 -11.84
C LEU A 166 11.49 -16.55 -10.68
N SER A 167 11.53 -17.74 -10.08
CA SER A 167 10.72 -18.09 -8.89
C SER A 167 11.04 -17.17 -7.70
N ALA A 168 12.32 -16.88 -7.45
CA ALA A 168 12.74 -15.92 -6.42
C ALA A 168 12.18 -14.51 -6.71
N SER A 169 12.13 -14.10 -7.98
CA SER A 169 11.56 -12.81 -8.38
C SER A 169 10.06 -12.72 -8.09
N ASN A 170 9.30 -13.80 -8.30
CA ASN A 170 7.88 -13.87 -7.91
C ASN A 170 7.72 -13.69 -6.40
N THR A 171 8.57 -14.34 -5.62
CA THR A 171 8.56 -14.26 -4.15
C THR A 171 8.91 -12.85 -3.65
N ILE A 172 9.96 -12.24 -4.20
CA ILE A 172 10.34 -10.86 -3.88
C ILE A 172 9.19 -9.90 -4.22
N LEU A 173 8.57 -10.06 -5.40
CA LEU A 173 7.43 -9.26 -5.80
C LEU A 173 6.26 -9.42 -4.81
N ALA A 174 5.96 -10.65 -4.37
CA ALA A 174 4.92 -10.91 -3.38
C ALA A 174 5.21 -10.18 -2.04
N LEU A 175 6.44 -10.27 -1.54
CA LEU A 175 6.84 -9.59 -0.30
C LEU A 175 6.72 -8.06 -0.40
N VAL A 176 7.14 -7.49 -1.54
CA VAL A 176 7.03 -6.05 -1.80
C VAL A 176 5.56 -5.60 -1.84
N LEU A 177 4.70 -6.37 -2.51
CA LEU A 177 3.26 -6.10 -2.60
C LEU A 177 2.55 -6.25 -1.25
N VAL A 178 2.92 -7.24 -0.43
CA VAL A 178 2.46 -7.34 0.96
C VAL A 178 2.92 -6.13 1.77
N GLY A 179 4.15 -5.67 1.56
CA GLY A 179 4.66 -4.43 2.17
C GLY A 179 3.78 -3.21 1.85
N VAL A 180 3.31 -3.08 0.61
CA VAL A 180 2.34 -2.05 0.21
C VAL A 180 1.05 -2.20 1.02
N LEU A 181 0.47 -3.41 1.12
CA LEU A 181 -0.77 -3.61 1.89
C LEU A 181 -0.59 -3.28 3.38
N VAL A 182 0.55 -3.66 3.97
CA VAL A 182 0.86 -3.35 5.37
C VAL A 182 0.94 -1.84 5.59
N LEU A 183 1.58 -1.09 4.68
CA LEU A 183 1.63 0.37 4.77
C LEU A 183 0.27 1.03 4.60
N GLN A 184 -0.56 0.55 3.66
CA GLN A 184 -1.93 1.05 3.48
C GLN A 184 -2.81 0.77 4.71
N ALA A 185 -2.68 -0.41 5.31
CA ALA A 185 -3.34 -0.75 6.58
C ALA A 185 -2.81 0.10 7.75
N GLY A 186 -1.50 0.38 7.77
CA GLY A 186 -0.85 1.26 8.73
C GLY A 186 -1.39 2.68 8.67
N GLN A 187 -1.58 3.23 7.47
CA GLN A 187 -2.24 4.53 7.29
C GLN A 187 -3.68 4.51 7.81
N TRP A 188 -4.45 3.48 7.46
CA TRP A 188 -5.82 3.34 7.97
C TRP A 188 -5.87 3.31 9.50
N TYR A 189 -4.95 2.57 10.13
CA TYR A 189 -4.85 2.50 11.59
C TYR A 189 -4.45 3.85 12.21
N ALA A 190 -3.47 4.54 11.62
CA ALA A 190 -3.04 5.86 12.07
C ALA A 190 -4.18 6.89 11.99
N GLU A 191 -4.89 6.95 10.86
CA GLU A 191 -6.03 7.83 10.66
C GLU A 191 -7.17 7.53 11.64
N ARG A 192 -7.45 6.24 11.88
CA ARG A 192 -8.48 5.84 12.83
C ARG A 192 -8.15 6.28 14.26
N LYS A 193 -6.89 6.14 14.67
CA LYS A 193 -6.43 6.58 15.99
C LYS A 193 -6.52 8.10 16.13
N GLU A 194 -6.11 8.85 15.11
CA GLU A 194 -6.23 10.32 15.09
C GLU A 194 -7.69 10.77 15.19
N ALA A 195 -8.62 10.06 14.53
CA ALA A 195 -10.05 10.36 14.63
C ALA A 195 -10.60 10.10 16.04
N GLU A 196 -10.26 8.96 16.65
CA GLU A 196 -10.68 8.61 18.01
C GLU A 196 -10.14 9.61 19.06
N ASP A 197 -8.89 10.07 18.91
CA ASP A 197 -8.31 11.09 19.79
C ASP A 197 -8.97 12.47 19.60
N GLY A 198 -9.32 12.85 18.37
CA GLY A 198 -10.06 14.08 18.08
C GLY A 198 -11.46 14.10 18.68
N ASP A 199 -12.21 12.99 18.55
CA ASP A 199 -13.55 12.87 19.12
C ASP A 199 -13.53 12.95 20.65
N ARG A 200 -12.52 12.35 21.29
CA ARG A 200 -12.33 12.45 22.74
C ARG A 200 -12.09 13.88 23.19
N MET A 201 -11.29 14.66 22.45
CA MET A 201 -11.03 16.06 22.79
C MET A 201 -12.29 16.92 22.66
N ASP A 202 -13.08 16.73 21.59
CA ASP A 202 -14.35 17.45 21.40
C ASP A 202 -15.36 17.16 22.53
N LEU A 203 -15.35 15.94 23.08
CA LEU A 203 -16.21 15.58 24.20
C LEU A 203 -15.78 16.30 25.49
N LEU A 204 -14.47 16.42 25.74
CA LEU A 204 -13.93 17.17 26.87
C LEU A 204 -14.24 18.66 26.74
N ASP A 205 -14.03 19.25 25.56
CA ASP A 205 -14.34 20.67 25.31
C ASP A 205 -15.84 20.97 25.50
N LYS A 206 -16.73 20.04 25.09
CA LYS A 206 -18.18 20.17 25.33
C LYS A 206 -18.55 20.04 26.80
N GLN A 207 -17.88 19.15 27.54
CA GLN A 207 -18.09 19.02 28.99
C GLN A 207 -17.62 20.29 29.71
N ASP A 208 -16.42 20.79 29.38
CA ASP A 208 -15.89 22.02 29.97
C ASP A 208 -16.79 23.24 29.65
N ALA A 209 -17.32 23.32 28.43
CA ALA A 209 -18.27 24.37 28.05
C ALA A 209 -19.61 24.25 28.79
N GLN A 210 -20.13 23.03 28.97
CA GLN A 210 -21.35 22.76 29.74
C GLN A 210 -21.14 23.10 31.22
N ASP A 211 -20.04 22.66 31.82
CA ASP A 211 -19.70 22.94 33.23
C ASP A 211 -19.52 24.45 33.46
N ALA A 212 -18.90 25.17 32.52
CA ALA A 212 -18.79 26.63 32.59
C ALA A 212 -20.16 27.33 32.50
N GLN A 213 -21.07 26.79 31.69
CA GLN A 213 -22.42 27.31 31.51
C GLN A 213 -23.30 27.03 32.75
N ASP A 214 -23.25 25.81 33.29
CA ASP A 214 -23.94 25.41 34.53
C ASP A 214 -23.43 26.20 35.74
N ALA A 215 -22.12 26.47 35.81
CA ALA A 215 -21.54 27.32 36.84
C ALA A 215 -21.96 28.79 36.70
N ALA A 216 -22.14 29.29 35.48
CA ALA A 216 -22.65 30.64 35.23
C ALA A 216 -24.13 30.76 35.63
N ASP A 217 -24.95 29.77 35.27
CA ASP A 217 -26.37 29.71 35.61
C ASP A 217 -26.59 29.58 37.12
N SER A 218 -25.81 28.73 37.80
CA SER A 218 -25.84 28.60 39.26
C SER A 218 -25.49 29.90 39.98
N LYS A 219 -24.51 30.67 39.47
CA LYS A 219 -24.15 31.99 40.03
C LYS A 219 -25.24 33.04 39.79
N ALA A 220 -25.90 32.99 38.63
CA ALA A 220 -27.01 33.89 38.29
C ALA A 220 -28.25 33.64 39.18
N GLU A 221 -28.58 32.38 39.46
CA GLU A 221 -29.66 32.02 40.39
C GLU A 221 -29.34 32.44 41.84
N ALA A 222 -28.12 32.21 42.31
CA ALA A 222 -27.68 32.62 43.64
C ALA A 222 -27.77 34.15 43.87
N GLN A 223 -27.47 34.96 42.83
CA GLN A 223 -27.63 36.42 42.91
C GLN A 223 -29.11 36.87 42.92
N LYS A 224 -30.00 36.17 42.20
CA LYS A 224 -31.45 36.43 42.24
C LYS A 224 -32.06 36.13 43.61
N GLY A 225 -31.71 34.99 44.21
CA GLY A 225 -32.18 34.62 45.56
C GLY A 225 -31.75 35.62 46.64
N ARG A 226 -30.53 36.17 46.54
CA ARG A 226 -29.98 37.14 47.50
C ARG A 226 -30.64 38.52 47.41
N LYS A 227 -31.16 38.93 46.24
CA LYS A 227 -31.95 40.17 46.09
C LYS A 227 -33.40 40.01 46.56
N GLY A 228 -34.00 38.82 46.47
CA GLY A 228 -35.35 38.55 46.97
C GLY A 228 -35.46 38.51 48.50
N GLY A 229 -34.41 38.06 49.21
CA GLY A 229 -34.41 37.94 50.68
C GLY A 229 -34.26 39.26 51.45
N ASN A 230 -33.71 40.31 50.84
CA ASN A 230 -33.44 41.58 51.52
C ASN A 230 -34.65 42.56 51.57
N GLY A 231 -35.82 42.14 51.09
CA GLY A 231 -37.03 42.97 51.04
C GLY A 231 -37.97 42.89 52.26
N VAL A 232 -37.78 41.93 53.18
CA VAL A 232 -38.82 41.60 54.18
C VAL A 232 -38.53 42.08 55.62
N SER A 233 -37.41 42.78 55.89
CA SER A 233 -37.01 43.12 57.28
C SER A 233 -37.08 44.60 57.67
N LYS A 234 -37.89 45.43 57.01
CA LYS A 234 -38.11 46.84 57.39
C LYS A 234 -39.58 47.26 57.32
N LYS A 235 -40.41 46.77 58.24
CA LYS A 235 -41.61 47.46 58.71
C LYS A 235 -42.20 46.72 59.92
N ASN A 236 -41.91 47.21 61.12
CA ASN A 236 -42.86 47.38 62.21
C ASN A 236 -42.11 47.93 63.42
N LYS A 237 -42.22 49.25 63.57
CA LYS A 237 -42.04 49.97 64.83
C LYS A 237 -43.24 50.89 64.95
#